data_AF-A0A1M5U2D1-F1
#
_entry.id   AF-A0A1M5U2D1-F1
#
_cell.length_a   1.000
_cell.length_b   1.000
_cell.length_c   1.000
_cell.angle_alpha   90.00
_cell.angle_beta   90.00
_cell.angle_gamma   90.00
#
_symmetry.space_group_name_H-M   'P 1'
#
loop_
_entity.id
_entity.type
_entity.pdbx_description
1 polymer ?
#
loop_
_entity_poly.entity_id
_entity_poly.type
_entity_poly.pdbx_seq_one_letter_code
_entity_poly.pdbx_strand_id
1 'polypeptide(L)'
;MTNNMSEENMMMSLIESVEVNEIVGTLKKITQVQAAVQASLKAGHDYDTIPGTSKPTLLKPGAEKLLMMFGLTSEYEIVEKIEDYDKGIFAYTMKCILSKGGYKITEGVGSCNSKENKYRWRWTKEEDLPIGIDKDSLKQKTNRWGKTEYQVENDEIYSQANTILKMAKKRAQIDATLAVASLSEVFTQDIEDMKEFIQQEEVTNLTETEAENLRLDFGKFKGKTLKEILKVQPDYLEWLIDKAKEEVVKKAAKMVLDGNKQAKGNKNKAQPKEPEVIDGFEGIDPEEEANLPWNQDGADEDIPF
;
A
#
# COMPACT_ATOMS: atom_id res chain seq x y z
N MET A 1 -41.19 -27.31 17.20
CA MET A 1 -39.76 -27.72 17.18
C MET A 1 -39.51 -28.78 16.09
N THR A 2 -40.07 -28.63 14.88
CA THR A 2 -40.02 -29.68 13.84
C THR A 2 -39.46 -29.20 12.49
N ASN A 3 -39.00 -27.94 12.37
CA ASN A 3 -38.48 -27.39 11.10
C ASN A 3 -36.94 -27.40 10.98
N ASN A 4 -36.19 -27.48 12.08
CA ASN A 4 -34.71 -27.46 12.02
C ASN A 4 -34.11 -28.82 11.62
N MET A 5 -34.73 -29.93 12.02
CA MET A 5 -34.22 -31.29 11.73
C MET A 5 -34.33 -31.67 10.25
N SER A 6 -35.19 -31.00 9.46
CA SER A 6 -35.29 -31.24 8.01
C SER A 6 -34.25 -30.47 7.20
N GLU A 7 -33.89 -29.25 7.63
CA GLU A 7 -32.86 -28.44 6.96
C GLU A 7 -31.45 -29.00 7.20
N GLU A 8 -31.14 -29.44 8.42
CA GLU A 8 -29.88 -30.12 8.73
C GLU A 8 -29.71 -31.42 7.95
N ASN A 9 -30.78 -32.22 7.82
CA ASN A 9 -30.75 -33.46 7.02
C ASN A 9 -30.59 -33.20 5.51
N MET A 10 -31.15 -32.11 5.01
CA MET A 10 -31.00 -31.71 3.60
C MET A 10 -29.59 -31.19 3.31
N MET A 11 -29.02 -30.42 4.24
CA MET A 11 -27.64 -29.91 4.15
C MET A 11 -26.60 -31.04 4.29
N MET A 12 -26.84 -32.02 5.17
CA MET A 12 -26.02 -33.23 5.27
C MET A 12 -26.14 -34.12 4.03
N SER A 13 -27.36 -34.30 3.49
CA SER A 13 -27.57 -35.01 2.22
C SER A 13 -26.90 -34.32 1.03
N LEU A 14 -26.88 -32.98 1.01
CA LEU A 14 -26.16 -32.20 0.00
C LEU A 14 -24.65 -32.46 0.09
N ILE A 15 -24.08 -32.46 1.29
CA ILE A 15 -22.65 -32.72 1.51
C ILE A 15 -22.27 -34.17 1.18
N GLU A 16 -23.10 -35.14 1.54
CA GLU A 16 -22.87 -36.57 1.26
C GLU A 16 -23.04 -36.93 -0.23
N SER A 17 -23.81 -36.15 -0.98
CA SER A 17 -24.04 -36.36 -2.41
C SER A 17 -22.89 -35.87 -3.31
N VAL A 18 -21.93 -35.11 -2.77
CA VAL A 18 -20.81 -34.60 -3.56
C VAL A 18 -19.66 -35.61 -3.54
N GLU A 19 -19.37 -36.21 -4.69
CA GLU A 19 -18.21 -37.09 -4.84
C GLU A 19 -16.91 -36.30 -4.61
N VAL A 20 -16.18 -36.63 -3.54
CA VAL A 20 -14.91 -35.98 -3.17
C VAL A 20 -13.90 -35.95 -4.33
N ASN A 21 -13.90 -36.98 -5.18
CA ASN A 21 -13.04 -37.05 -6.36
C ASN A 21 -13.37 -35.98 -7.42
N GLU A 22 -14.65 -35.65 -7.61
CA GLU A 22 -15.09 -34.59 -8.53
C GLU A 22 -14.72 -33.20 -7.98
N ILE A 23 -14.80 -33.01 -6.65
CA ILE A 23 -14.35 -31.77 -6.00
C ILE A 23 -12.85 -31.57 -6.23
N VAL A 24 -12.03 -32.59 -5.97
CA VAL A 24 -10.57 -32.53 -6.18
C VAL A 24 -10.24 -32.23 -7.64
N GLY A 25 -10.97 -32.84 -8.58
CA GLY A 25 -10.84 -32.53 -10.01
C GLY A 25 -11.18 -31.07 -10.34
N THR A 26 -12.23 -30.53 -9.73
CA THR A 26 -12.66 -29.14 -9.90
C THR A 26 -11.66 -28.15 -9.32
N LEU A 27 -11.15 -28.40 -8.10
CA LEU A 27 -10.10 -27.58 -7.48
C LEU A 27 -8.84 -27.52 -8.35
N LYS A 28 -8.41 -28.65 -8.93
CA LYS A 28 -7.28 -28.66 -9.89
C LYS A 28 -7.55 -27.78 -11.12
N LYS A 29 -8.77 -27.78 -11.65
CA LYS A 29 -9.15 -26.89 -12.76
C LYS A 29 -9.13 -25.42 -12.34
N ILE A 30 -9.56 -25.09 -11.11
CA ILE A 30 -9.48 -23.73 -10.57
C ILE A 30 -8.02 -23.27 -10.54
N THR A 31 -7.10 -24.08 -10.02
CA THR A 31 -5.66 -23.75 -10.01
C THR A 31 -5.10 -23.55 -11.43
N GLN A 32 -5.51 -24.37 -12.40
CA GLN A 32 -5.11 -24.19 -13.80
C GLN A 32 -5.65 -22.90 -14.41
N VAL A 33 -6.90 -22.54 -14.10
CA VAL A 33 -7.52 -21.28 -14.54
C VAL A 33 -6.79 -20.09 -13.92
N GLN A 34 -6.50 -20.12 -12.61
CA GLN A 34 -5.73 -19.08 -11.93
C GLN A 34 -4.36 -18.88 -12.57
N ALA A 35 -3.63 -19.96 -12.87
CA ALA A 35 -2.33 -19.90 -13.52
C ALA A 35 -2.41 -19.31 -14.94
N ALA A 36 -3.41 -19.71 -15.72
CA ALA A 36 -3.64 -19.17 -17.07
C ALA A 36 -3.99 -17.67 -17.03
N VAL A 37 -4.81 -17.27 -16.06
CA VAL A 37 -5.15 -15.86 -15.80
C VAL A 37 -3.89 -15.06 -15.49
N GLN A 38 -3.08 -15.49 -14.52
CA GLN A 38 -1.84 -14.80 -14.15
C GLN A 38 -0.89 -14.63 -15.35
N ALA A 39 -0.74 -15.67 -16.18
CA ALA A 39 0.10 -15.62 -17.37
C ALA A 39 -0.42 -14.65 -18.45
N SER A 40 -1.72 -14.38 -18.49
CA SER A 40 -2.36 -13.48 -19.47
C SER A 40 -2.38 -12.00 -19.07
N LEU A 41 -2.14 -11.71 -17.77
CA LEU A 41 -2.19 -10.37 -17.21
C LEU A 41 -0.79 -9.75 -17.13
N LYS A 42 -0.72 -8.44 -17.38
CA LYS A 42 0.50 -7.64 -17.41
C LYS A 42 0.63 -6.82 -16.12
N ALA A 43 1.74 -7.02 -15.40
CA ALA A 43 2.10 -6.20 -14.26
C ALA A 43 2.23 -4.72 -14.65
N GLY A 44 1.76 -3.82 -13.78
CA GLY A 44 1.73 -2.37 -13.98
C GLY A 44 0.63 -1.85 -14.90
N HIS A 45 -0.17 -2.73 -15.51
CA HIS A 45 -1.30 -2.37 -16.37
C HIS A 45 -2.60 -3.07 -15.96
N ASP A 46 -2.56 -4.39 -15.81
CA ASP A 46 -3.73 -5.19 -15.46
C ASP A 46 -3.82 -5.45 -13.95
N TYR A 47 -2.68 -5.54 -13.28
CA TYR A 47 -2.55 -5.60 -11.83
C TYR A 47 -1.30 -4.83 -11.39
N ASP A 48 -1.23 -4.46 -10.13
CA ASP A 48 -0.05 -3.81 -9.54
C ASP A 48 0.25 -4.37 -8.15
N THR A 49 1.51 -4.35 -7.73
CA THR A 49 1.92 -4.85 -6.41
C THR A 49 2.37 -3.67 -5.57
N ILE A 50 1.72 -3.46 -4.43
CA ILE A 50 2.12 -2.41 -3.49
C ILE A 50 3.25 -2.95 -2.60
N PRO A 51 4.33 -2.17 -2.38
CA PRO A 51 5.33 -2.50 -1.39
C PRO A 51 4.70 -2.82 -0.02
N GLY A 52 5.13 -3.92 0.60
CA GLY A 52 4.58 -4.36 1.89
C GLY A 52 3.28 -5.18 1.80
N THR A 53 2.74 -5.43 0.61
CA THR A 53 1.57 -6.31 0.43
C THR A 53 1.96 -7.69 -0.09
N SER A 54 1.25 -8.73 0.36
CA SER A 54 1.51 -10.12 -0.02
C SER A 54 0.91 -10.50 -1.38
N LYS A 55 -0.17 -9.82 -1.80
CA LYS A 55 -0.91 -10.10 -3.02
C LYS A 55 -0.95 -8.88 -3.94
N PRO A 56 -0.77 -9.05 -5.26
CA PRO A 56 -1.02 -7.98 -6.22
C PRO A 56 -2.49 -7.57 -6.19
N THR A 57 -2.77 -6.33 -6.55
CA THR A 57 -4.13 -5.82 -6.65
C THR A 57 -4.57 -5.73 -8.09
N LEU A 58 -5.78 -6.20 -8.37
CA LEU A 58 -6.35 -6.17 -9.70
C LEU A 58 -6.76 -4.73 -10.08
N LEU A 59 -6.29 -4.27 -11.25
CA LEU A 59 -6.67 -2.98 -11.80
C LEU A 59 -7.87 -3.13 -12.73
N LYS A 60 -8.54 -2.01 -13.01
CA LYS A 60 -9.67 -1.97 -13.94
C LYS A 60 -9.39 -2.65 -15.30
N PRO A 61 -8.26 -2.39 -16.00
CA PRO A 61 -7.98 -3.06 -17.26
C PRO A 61 -7.87 -4.59 -17.12
N GLY A 62 -7.34 -5.07 -15.99
CA GLY A 62 -7.28 -6.49 -15.68
C GLY A 62 -8.67 -7.09 -15.46
N ALA A 63 -9.52 -6.41 -14.68
CA ALA A 63 -10.89 -6.86 -14.46
C ALA A 63 -11.70 -6.93 -15.77
N GLU A 64 -11.62 -5.91 -16.62
CA GLU A 64 -12.29 -5.90 -17.93
C GLU A 64 -11.77 -7.03 -18.84
N LYS A 65 -10.46 -7.28 -18.85
CA LYS A 65 -9.88 -8.40 -19.60
C LYS A 65 -10.38 -9.75 -19.11
N LEU A 66 -10.49 -9.94 -17.79
CA LEU A 66 -11.00 -11.18 -17.20
C LEU A 66 -12.46 -11.43 -17.57
N LEU A 67 -13.31 -10.40 -17.51
CA LEU A 67 -14.70 -10.50 -17.98
C LEU A 67 -14.75 -10.97 -19.44
N MET A 68 -13.92 -10.40 -20.31
CA MET A 68 -13.81 -10.84 -21.71
C MET A 68 -13.33 -12.29 -21.83
N MET A 69 -12.30 -12.70 -21.08
CA MET A 69 -11.76 -14.07 -21.11
C MET A 69 -12.79 -15.11 -20.67
N PHE A 70 -13.60 -14.81 -19.65
CA PHE A 70 -14.64 -15.72 -19.16
C PHE A 70 -15.95 -15.63 -19.96
N GLY A 71 -16.07 -14.67 -20.88
CA GLY A 71 -17.28 -14.42 -21.64
C GLY A 71 -18.44 -13.95 -20.75
N LEU A 72 -18.12 -13.11 -19.77
CA LEU A 72 -19.07 -12.54 -18.82
C LEU A 72 -19.54 -11.16 -19.28
N THR A 73 -20.82 -10.86 -19.07
CA THR A 73 -21.38 -9.52 -19.18
C THR A 73 -21.53 -8.93 -17.78
N SER A 74 -21.48 -7.60 -17.68
CA SER A 74 -21.68 -6.88 -16.41
C SER A 74 -22.89 -5.95 -16.49
N GLU A 75 -23.73 -6.01 -15.48
CA GLU A 75 -24.85 -5.10 -15.24
C GLU A 75 -24.67 -4.39 -13.90
N TYR A 76 -25.21 -3.19 -13.77
CA TYR A 76 -24.98 -2.36 -12.59
C TYR A 76 -26.28 -1.81 -12.03
N GLU A 77 -26.41 -1.91 -10.71
CA GLU A 77 -27.53 -1.37 -9.95
C GLU A 77 -27.01 -0.37 -8.92
N ILE A 78 -27.70 0.76 -8.78
CA ILE A 78 -27.47 1.69 -7.68
C ILE A 78 -28.24 1.14 -6.49
N VAL A 79 -27.53 0.66 -5.47
CA VAL A 79 -28.11 0.16 -4.23
C VAL A 79 -28.47 1.31 -3.30
N GLU A 80 -27.56 2.28 -3.18
CA GLU A 80 -27.75 3.46 -2.35
C GLU A 80 -27.20 4.69 -3.06
N LYS A 81 -27.91 5.82 -2.90
CA LYS A 81 -27.57 7.10 -3.48
C LYS A 81 -27.88 8.21 -2.50
N ILE A 82 -26.84 8.94 -2.10
CA ILE A 82 -26.94 10.16 -1.28
C ILE A 82 -26.31 11.29 -2.08
N GLU A 83 -27.10 12.32 -2.40
CA GLU A 83 -26.64 13.56 -3.04
C GLU A 83 -27.24 14.75 -2.29
N ASP A 84 -26.46 15.33 -1.38
CA ASP A 84 -26.80 16.55 -0.65
C ASP A 84 -25.92 17.68 -1.20
N TYR A 85 -26.46 18.46 -2.12
CA TYR A 85 -25.78 19.58 -2.77
C TYR A 85 -25.63 20.81 -1.84
N ASP A 86 -26.39 20.88 -0.75
CA ASP A 86 -26.22 21.96 0.22
C ASP A 86 -25.04 21.68 1.16
N LYS A 87 -24.81 20.39 1.48
CA LYS A 87 -23.71 19.95 2.36
C LYS A 87 -22.49 19.39 1.63
N GLY A 88 -22.53 19.24 0.30
CA GLY A 88 -21.47 18.63 -0.48
C GLY A 88 -21.25 17.13 -0.17
N ILE A 89 -22.31 16.42 0.22
CA ILE A 89 -22.23 15.00 0.56
C ILE A 89 -22.72 14.17 -0.63
N PHE A 90 -21.80 13.39 -1.20
CA PHE A 90 -22.08 12.48 -2.30
C PHE A 90 -21.62 11.09 -1.89
N ALA A 91 -22.53 10.12 -1.86
CA ALA A 91 -22.19 8.73 -1.58
C ALA A 91 -23.00 7.81 -2.50
N TYR A 92 -22.32 6.82 -3.06
CA TYR A 92 -22.91 5.84 -3.94
C TYR A 92 -22.48 4.44 -3.51
N THR A 93 -23.45 3.54 -3.41
CA THR A 93 -23.22 2.10 -3.28
C THR A 93 -23.74 1.44 -4.55
N MET A 94 -22.83 0.79 -5.27
CA MET A 94 -23.09 0.13 -6.54
C MET A 94 -23.03 -1.38 -6.35
N LYS A 95 -23.96 -2.10 -6.97
CA LYS A 95 -23.87 -3.55 -7.17
C LYS A 95 -23.53 -3.83 -8.63
N CYS A 96 -22.54 -4.68 -8.85
CA CYS A 96 -22.21 -5.24 -10.17
C CYS A 96 -22.70 -6.68 -10.21
N ILE A 97 -23.44 -7.03 -11.26
CA ILE A 97 -23.93 -8.38 -11.51
C ILE A 97 -23.21 -8.92 -12.73
N LEU A 98 -22.49 -10.03 -12.57
CA LEU A 98 -21.84 -10.72 -13.68
C LEU A 98 -22.71 -11.88 -14.14
N SER A 99 -22.98 -11.94 -15.45
CA SER A 99 -23.82 -12.99 -16.03
C SER A 99 -23.18 -13.63 -17.26
N LYS A 100 -23.61 -14.87 -17.57
CA LYS A 100 -23.21 -15.59 -18.78
C LYS A 100 -24.43 -16.29 -19.38
N GLY A 101 -24.75 -15.95 -20.62
CA GLY A 101 -25.93 -16.53 -21.29
C GLY A 101 -27.25 -16.29 -20.56
N GLY A 102 -27.38 -15.15 -19.87
CA GLY A 102 -28.58 -14.79 -19.09
C GLY A 102 -28.62 -15.35 -17.66
N TYR A 103 -27.66 -16.19 -17.27
CA TYR A 103 -27.54 -16.70 -15.91
C TYR A 103 -26.61 -15.85 -15.08
N LYS A 104 -27.09 -15.38 -13.92
CA LYS A 104 -26.24 -14.71 -12.93
C LYS A 104 -25.18 -15.68 -12.42
N ILE A 105 -23.90 -15.30 -12.57
CA ILE A 105 -22.74 -16.06 -12.10
C ILE A 105 -22.35 -15.60 -10.69
N THR A 106 -22.20 -14.30 -10.50
CA THR A 106 -21.86 -13.70 -9.21
C THR A 106 -22.27 -12.23 -9.18
N GLU A 107 -22.22 -11.64 -8.00
CA GLU A 107 -22.36 -10.21 -7.79
C GLU A 107 -21.21 -9.68 -6.93
N GLY A 108 -20.99 -8.38 -6.98
CA GLY A 108 -20.04 -7.67 -6.13
C GLY A 108 -20.55 -6.28 -5.81
N VAL A 109 -20.07 -5.72 -4.71
CA VAL A 109 -20.53 -4.44 -4.19
C VAL A 109 -19.35 -3.49 -4.06
N GLY A 110 -19.57 -2.22 -4.38
CA GLY A 110 -18.58 -1.18 -4.23
C GLY A 110 -19.22 0.12 -3.79
N SER A 111 -18.68 0.72 -2.74
CA SER A 111 -19.11 2.02 -2.24
C SER A 111 -18.02 3.08 -2.45
N CYS A 112 -18.44 4.32 -2.67
CA CYS A 112 -17.54 5.47 -2.65
C CYS A 112 -18.27 6.72 -2.16
N ASN A 113 -17.58 7.58 -1.39
CA ASN A 113 -18.18 8.82 -0.88
C ASN A 113 -17.22 10.02 -0.87
N SER A 114 -17.80 11.22 -0.84
CA SER A 114 -17.09 12.51 -0.86
C SER A 114 -16.27 12.81 0.40
N LYS A 115 -16.45 12.04 1.47
CA LYS A 115 -15.69 12.18 2.72
C LYS A 115 -14.42 11.32 2.75
N GLU A 116 -14.16 10.47 1.74
CA GLU A 116 -12.85 9.82 1.57
C GLU A 116 -11.75 10.89 1.38
N ASN A 117 -10.56 10.66 1.96
CA ASN A 117 -9.50 11.67 2.03
C ASN A 117 -9.14 12.29 0.67
N LYS A 118 -9.05 11.48 -0.38
CA LYS A 118 -8.69 11.90 -1.75
C LYS A 118 -9.72 12.83 -2.43
N TYR A 119 -10.97 12.83 -1.96
CA TYR A 119 -12.02 13.72 -2.47
C TYR A 119 -12.27 14.88 -1.51
N ARG A 120 -12.23 14.60 -0.20
CA ARG A 120 -12.51 15.57 0.86
C ARG A 120 -11.46 16.66 0.94
N TRP A 121 -10.19 16.31 0.72
CA TRP A 121 -9.08 17.21 0.95
C TRP A 121 -8.40 17.61 -0.35
N ARG A 122 -8.05 18.88 -0.47
CA ARG A 122 -7.17 19.39 -1.51
C ARG A 122 -5.97 20.10 -0.91
N TRP A 123 -4.88 20.09 -1.66
CA TRP A 123 -3.66 20.83 -1.32
C TRP A 123 -3.66 22.16 -2.04
N THR A 124 -3.44 23.23 -1.28
CA THR A 124 -3.63 24.61 -1.74
C THR A 124 -2.43 25.44 -1.33
N LYS A 125 -2.00 26.35 -2.20
CA LYS A 125 -0.92 27.27 -1.87
C LYS A 125 -1.39 28.32 -0.88
N GLU A 126 -0.43 28.95 -0.20
CA GLU A 126 -0.72 30.03 0.74
C GLU A 126 -1.53 31.19 0.13
N GLU A 127 -1.23 31.53 -1.12
CA GLU A 127 -1.89 32.63 -1.87
C GLU A 127 -3.37 32.38 -2.14
N ASP A 128 -3.77 31.11 -2.20
CA ASP A 128 -5.13 30.68 -2.54
C ASP A 128 -5.93 30.25 -1.29
N LEU A 129 -5.38 30.46 -0.08
CA LEU A 129 -6.06 30.13 1.16
C LEU A 129 -7.22 31.10 1.45
N PRO A 130 -8.35 30.59 1.98
CA PRO A 130 -9.42 31.44 2.50
C PRO A 130 -8.92 32.45 3.53
N ILE A 131 -9.42 33.69 3.43
CA ILE A 131 -9.06 34.77 4.34
C ILE A 131 -9.51 34.41 5.77
N GLY A 132 -8.60 34.54 6.74
CA GLY A 132 -8.89 34.32 8.16
C GLY A 132 -8.72 32.89 8.65
N ILE A 133 -8.24 31.97 7.82
CA ILE A 133 -7.82 30.63 8.26
C ILE A 133 -6.54 30.70 9.10
N ASP A 134 -6.52 29.95 10.19
CA ASP A 134 -5.31 29.70 10.98
C ASP A 134 -4.43 28.67 10.28
N LYS A 135 -3.32 29.14 9.70
CA LYS A 135 -2.37 28.33 8.92
C LYS A 135 -1.65 27.29 9.77
N ASP A 136 -1.45 27.58 11.06
CA ASP A 136 -0.71 26.71 11.96
C ASP A 136 -1.54 25.47 12.35
N SER A 137 -2.86 25.56 12.22
CA SER A 137 -3.78 24.45 12.45
C SER A 137 -3.90 23.45 11.27
N LEU A 138 -3.42 23.83 10.07
CA LEU A 138 -3.57 23.03 8.87
C LEU A 138 -2.42 22.04 8.69
N LYS A 139 -2.70 20.88 8.08
CA LYS A 139 -1.63 19.99 7.62
C LYS A 139 -0.86 20.66 6.50
N GLN A 140 0.46 20.60 6.56
CA GLN A 140 1.35 21.22 5.60
C GLN A 140 2.19 20.14 4.91
N LYS A 141 2.47 20.34 3.63
CA LYS A 141 3.48 19.58 2.91
C LYS A 141 4.30 20.51 2.03
N THR A 142 5.53 20.13 1.73
CA THR A 142 6.34 20.81 0.74
C THR A 142 6.22 20.08 -0.59
N ASN A 143 5.88 20.80 -1.66
CA ASN A 143 5.82 20.23 -3.00
C ASN A 143 7.22 20.09 -3.63
N ARG A 144 7.27 19.50 -4.82
CA ARG A 144 8.52 19.26 -5.58
C ARG A 144 9.37 20.52 -5.82
N TRP A 145 8.76 21.71 -5.81
CA TRP A 145 9.43 22.98 -6.07
C TRP A 145 9.84 23.71 -4.78
N GLY A 146 9.75 23.06 -3.62
CA GLY A 146 10.11 23.66 -2.34
C GLY A 146 9.06 24.64 -1.79
N LYS A 147 7.85 24.67 -2.37
CA LYS A 147 6.75 25.53 -1.87
C LYS A 147 5.87 24.77 -0.89
N THR A 148 5.46 25.44 0.17
CA THR A 148 4.50 24.90 1.15
C THR A 148 3.09 24.93 0.59
N GLU A 149 2.40 23.81 0.72
CA GLU A 149 0.99 23.64 0.44
C GLU A 149 0.27 23.22 1.72
N TYR A 150 -0.96 23.69 1.87
CA TYR A 150 -1.80 23.48 3.03
C TYR A 150 -3.00 22.62 2.63
N GLN A 151 -3.34 21.66 3.47
CA GLN A 151 -4.51 20.82 3.27
C GLN A 151 -5.76 21.57 3.74
N VAL A 152 -6.73 21.74 2.85
CA VAL A 152 -8.03 22.36 3.13
C VAL A 152 -9.16 21.49 2.60
N GLU A 153 -10.37 21.67 3.12
CA GLU A 153 -11.55 20.98 2.60
C GLU A 153 -11.80 21.39 1.14
N ASN A 154 -12.19 20.42 0.33
CA ASN A 154 -12.40 20.59 -1.10
C ASN A 154 -13.73 21.32 -1.35
N ASP A 155 -13.63 22.57 -1.82
CA ASP A 155 -14.72 23.43 -2.24
C ASP A 155 -15.35 23.03 -3.58
N GLU A 156 -14.62 22.27 -4.40
CA GLU A 156 -15.08 21.80 -5.72
C GLU A 156 -15.70 20.39 -5.68
N ILE A 157 -16.15 19.94 -4.50
CA ILE A 157 -16.66 18.57 -4.31
C ILE A 157 -17.86 18.24 -5.20
N TYR A 158 -18.67 19.23 -5.53
CA TYR A 158 -19.83 19.12 -6.43
C TYR A 158 -19.43 18.67 -7.85
N SER A 159 -18.24 19.06 -8.30
CA SER A 159 -17.71 18.65 -9.60
C SER A 159 -17.28 17.17 -9.63
N GLN A 160 -17.14 16.54 -8.47
CA GLN A 160 -16.61 15.19 -8.31
C GLN A 160 -17.68 14.11 -8.16
N ALA A 161 -18.98 14.45 -8.13
CA ALA A 161 -20.06 13.48 -7.97
C ALA A 161 -19.97 12.31 -8.96
N ASN A 162 -19.72 12.58 -10.25
CA ASN A 162 -19.54 11.54 -11.27
C ASN A 162 -18.26 10.72 -11.06
N THR A 163 -17.19 11.34 -10.56
CA THR A 163 -15.94 10.64 -10.23
C THR A 163 -16.17 9.64 -9.10
N ILE A 164 -16.90 10.04 -8.06
CA ILE A 164 -17.28 9.19 -6.92
C ILE A 164 -18.19 8.04 -7.39
N LEU A 165 -19.21 8.33 -8.20
CA LEU A 165 -20.07 7.30 -8.81
C LEU A 165 -19.28 6.29 -9.63
N LYS A 166 -18.39 6.76 -10.52
CA LYS A 166 -17.53 5.89 -11.35
C LYS A 166 -16.56 5.08 -10.50
N MET A 167 -16.12 5.63 -9.37
CA MET A 167 -15.26 4.93 -8.42
C MET A 167 -16.01 3.78 -7.74
N ALA A 168 -17.23 4.03 -7.23
CA ALA A 168 -18.09 3.00 -6.66
C ALA A 168 -18.38 1.88 -7.68
N LYS A 169 -18.71 2.27 -8.93
CA LYS A 169 -18.93 1.32 -10.03
C LYS A 169 -17.71 0.43 -10.29
N LYS A 170 -16.52 1.02 -10.32
CA LYS A 170 -15.27 0.29 -10.54
C LYS A 170 -14.99 -0.69 -9.40
N ARG A 171 -15.12 -0.26 -8.14
CA ARG A 171 -14.94 -1.13 -6.96
C ARG A 171 -15.90 -2.32 -7.03
N ALA A 172 -17.18 -2.09 -7.36
CA ALA A 172 -18.18 -3.15 -7.50
C ALA A 172 -17.82 -4.16 -8.61
N GLN A 173 -17.29 -3.68 -9.74
CA GLN A 173 -16.85 -4.56 -10.83
C GLN A 173 -15.65 -5.41 -10.44
N ILE A 174 -14.63 -4.82 -9.80
CA ILE A 174 -13.45 -5.55 -9.35
C ILE A 174 -13.85 -6.60 -8.33
N ASP A 175 -14.72 -6.25 -7.37
CA ASP A 175 -15.25 -7.18 -6.38
C ASP A 175 -15.96 -8.38 -7.02
N ALA A 176 -16.91 -8.10 -7.92
CA ALA A 176 -17.61 -9.17 -8.63
C ALA A 176 -16.63 -10.04 -9.46
N THR A 177 -15.58 -9.44 -10.03
CA THR A 177 -14.58 -10.16 -10.82
C THR A 177 -13.72 -11.07 -9.96
N LEU A 178 -13.33 -10.66 -8.75
CA LEU A 178 -12.51 -11.48 -7.86
C LEU A 178 -13.28 -12.67 -7.30
N ALA A 179 -14.61 -12.56 -7.18
CA ALA A 179 -15.47 -13.70 -6.83
C ALA A 179 -15.49 -14.77 -7.93
N VAL A 180 -15.19 -14.42 -9.19
CA VAL A 180 -15.10 -15.39 -10.28
C VAL A 180 -13.82 -16.22 -10.14
N ALA A 181 -13.96 -17.54 -10.25
CA ALA A 181 -12.84 -18.50 -10.29
C ALA A 181 -11.84 -18.38 -9.11
N SER A 182 -12.33 -17.97 -7.94
CA SER A 182 -11.50 -17.79 -6.73
C SER A 182 -10.28 -16.89 -6.95
N LEU A 183 -10.43 -15.85 -7.79
CA LEU A 183 -9.32 -14.94 -8.10
C LEU A 183 -8.93 -14.04 -6.91
N SER A 184 -9.77 -13.95 -5.87
CA SER A 184 -9.42 -13.33 -4.58
C SER A 184 -8.26 -14.04 -3.84
N GLU A 185 -7.95 -15.30 -4.19
CA GLU A 185 -6.75 -15.97 -3.71
C GLU A 185 -5.48 -15.37 -4.32
N VAL A 186 -5.59 -14.86 -5.54
CA VAL A 186 -4.47 -14.34 -6.32
C VAL A 186 -4.33 -12.82 -6.20
N PHE A 187 -5.46 -12.11 -6.25
CA PHE A 187 -5.50 -10.66 -6.29
C PHE A 187 -6.27 -10.07 -5.11
N THR A 188 -5.94 -8.83 -4.76
CA THR A 188 -6.70 -7.98 -3.82
C THR A 188 -7.42 -6.85 -4.56
N GLN A 189 -8.21 -6.06 -3.83
CA GLN A 189 -8.99 -4.91 -4.34
C GLN A 189 -8.39 -3.54 -4.00
N ASP A 190 -7.52 -3.45 -3.00
CA ASP A 190 -7.36 -2.22 -2.20
C ASP A 190 -6.17 -1.32 -2.58
N ILE A 191 -5.87 -1.12 -3.88
CA ILE A 191 -4.70 -0.30 -4.23
C ILE A 191 -4.93 1.20 -4.00
N GLU A 192 -6.14 1.69 -4.25
CA GLU A 192 -6.34 3.12 -4.52
C GLU A 192 -6.35 3.97 -3.26
N ASP A 193 -6.65 3.36 -2.11
CA ASP A 193 -6.66 4.04 -0.82
C ASP A 193 -5.38 3.73 -0.01
N MET A 194 -4.77 2.56 -0.22
CA MET A 194 -3.56 2.15 0.50
C MET A 194 -2.29 2.82 -0.01
N LYS A 195 -2.13 3.08 -1.33
CA LYS A 195 -0.92 3.75 -1.84
C LYS A 195 -0.73 5.14 -1.27
N GLU A 196 -1.81 5.92 -1.15
CA GLU A 196 -1.74 7.26 -0.55
C GLU A 196 -1.41 7.18 0.94
N PHE A 197 -1.96 6.18 1.66
CA PHE A 197 -1.71 5.99 3.08
C PHE A 197 -0.26 5.55 3.35
N ILE A 198 0.23 4.53 2.64
CA ILE A 198 1.60 4.02 2.78
C ILE A 198 2.61 5.08 2.36
N GLN A 199 2.41 5.78 1.24
CA GLN A 199 3.33 6.86 0.85
C GLN A 199 3.30 8.01 1.86
N GLN A 200 2.15 8.36 2.43
CA GLN A 200 2.10 9.39 3.46
C GLN A 200 2.82 8.93 4.73
N GLU A 201 2.55 7.72 5.23
CA GLU A 201 3.22 7.18 6.43
C GLU A 201 4.72 7.02 6.24
N GLU A 202 5.17 6.43 5.13
CA GLU A 202 6.58 6.28 4.79
C GLU A 202 7.26 7.64 4.66
N VAL A 203 6.62 8.62 4.01
CA VAL A 203 7.17 9.98 3.95
C VAL A 203 7.20 10.60 5.34
N THR A 204 6.16 10.49 6.16
CA THR A 204 6.10 11.17 7.47
C THR A 204 7.01 10.56 8.52
N ASN A 205 7.15 9.23 8.55
CA ASN A 205 7.85 8.48 9.58
C ASN A 205 9.27 8.04 9.19
N LEU A 206 9.75 8.41 8.00
CA LEU A 206 11.09 8.05 7.54
C LEU A 206 12.17 8.50 8.54
N THR A 207 12.85 7.54 9.16
CA THR A 207 14.00 7.78 10.03
C THR A 207 15.28 7.98 9.22
N GLU A 208 16.30 8.59 9.82
CA GLU A 208 17.60 8.78 9.14
C GLU A 208 18.26 7.46 8.73
N THR A 209 18.12 6.42 9.57
CA THR A 209 18.67 5.08 9.27
C THR A 209 17.94 4.40 8.11
N GLU A 210 16.62 4.55 8.02
CA GLU A 210 15.84 4.04 6.89
C GLU A 210 16.17 4.81 5.60
N ALA A 211 16.34 6.13 5.69
CA ALA A 211 16.75 6.95 4.56
C ALA A 211 18.12 6.53 4.00
N GLU A 212 19.10 6.23 4.87
CA GLU A 212 20.43 5.75 4.46
C GLU A 212 20.37 4.40 3.72
N ASN A 213 19.52 3.49 4.21
CA ASN A 213 19.40 2.12 3.71
C ASN A 213 18.43 1.99 2.53
N LEU A 214 17.72 3.06 2.16
CA LEU A 214 16.81 3.07 1.02
C LEU A 214 17.57 2.72 -0.27
N ARG A 215 17.10 1.67 -0.96
CA ARG A 215 17.73 1.13 -2.17
C ARG A 215 17.04 1.68 -3.42
N LEU A 216 17.81 2.20 -4.36
CA LEU A 216 17.26 2.66 -5.64
C LEU A 216 16.97 1.47 -6.57
N ASP A 217 15.83 1.49 -7.23
CA ASP A 217 15.39 0.50 -8.22
C ASP A 217 15.51 1.02 -9.67
N PHE A 218 15.90 2.30 -9.86
CA PHE A 218 16.10 2.96 -11.15
C PHE A 218 17.45 3.73 -11.24
N GLY A 219 17.79 4.17 -12.46
CA GLY A 219 18.90 5.09 -12.71
C GLY A 219 20.30 4.45 -12.71
N LYS A 220 21.34 5.30 -12.68
CA LYS A 220 22.76 4.92 -12.75
C LYS A 220 23.20 4.05 -11.58
N PHE A 221 22.59 4.23 -10.42
CA PHE A 221 22.92 3.54 -9.17
C PHE A 221 21.83 2.53 -8.74
N LYS A 222 21.09 1.99 -9.72
CA LYS A 222 20.13 0.92 -9.49
C LYS A 222 20.76 -0.23 -8.69
N GLY A 223 20.10 -0.63 -7.62
CA GLY A 223 20.52 -1.67 -6.69
C GLY A 223 21.46 -1.20 -5.58
N LYS A 224 21.80 0.09 -5.49
CA LYS A 224 22.60 0.66 -4.39
C LYS A 224 21.75 1.45 -3.41
N THR A 225 22.23 1.53 -2.17
CA THR A 225 21.63 2.33 -1.09
C THR A 225 22.04 3.80 -1.19
N LEU A 226 21.23 4.71 -0.63
CA LEU A 226 21.57 6.13 -0.60
C LEU A 226 22.89 6.41 0.14
N LYS A 227 23.21 5.62 1.18
CA LYS A 227 24.50 5.69 1.89
C LYS A 227 25.70 5.36 1.00
N GLU A 228 25.58 4.33 0.16
CA GLU A 228 26.63 3.95 -0.79
C GLU A 228 26.78 5.00 -1.88
N ILE A 229 25.66 5.56 -2.36
CA ILE A 229 25.65 6.64 -3.35
C ILE A 229 26.31 7.89 -2.79
N LEU A 230 26.03 8.25 -1.53
CA LEU A 230 26.69 9.36 -0.85
C LEU A 230 28.22 9.22 -0.84
N LYS A 231 28.73 7.99 -0.62
CA LYS A 231 30.18 7.72 -0.61
C LYS A 231 30.82 7.80 -1.99
N VAL A 232 30.10 7.39 -3.02
CA VAL A 232 30.63 7.32 -4.40
C VAL A 232 30.45 8.63 -5.16
N GLN A 233 29.26 9.22 -5.11
CA GLN A 233 28.91 10.44 -5.84
C GLN A 233 27.82 11.22 -5.10
N PRO A 234 28.20 12.15 -4.18
CA PRO A 234 27.26 12.99 -3.44
C PRO A 234 26.31 13.79 -4.35
N ASP A 235 26.82 14.30 -5.48
CA ASP A 235 26.06 15.13 -6.42
C ASP A 235 24.86 14.38 -7.03
N TYR A 236 24.88 13.04 -7.01
CA TYR A 236 23.75 12.25 -7.48
C TYR A 236 22.54 12.34 -6.55
N LEU A 237 22.75 12.56 -5.24
CA LEU A 237 21.66 12.79 -4.30
C LEU A 237 20.97 14.13 -4.57
N GLU A 238 21.73 15.16 -4.97
CA GLU A 238 21.15 16.44 -5.40
C GLU A 238 20.32 16.27 -6.67
N TRP A 239 20.78 15.46 -7.61
CA TRP A 239 20.01 15.09 -8.80
C TRP A 239 18.73 14.30 -8.43
N LEU A 240 18.79 13.39 -7.47
CA LEU A 240 17.63 12.61 -7.01
C LEU A 240 16.55 13.52 -6.40
N ILE A 241 16.94 14.50 -5.59
CA ILE A 241 16.01 15.47 -4.97
C ILE A 241 15.18 16.19 -6.04
N ASP A 242 15.80 16.59 -7.15
CA ASP A 242 15.10 17.31 -8.21
C ASP A 242 14.35 16.37 -9.19
N LYS A 243 15.00 15.29 -9.63
CA LYS A 243 14.56 14.48 -10.77
C LYS A 243 13.88 13.15 -10.43
N ALA A 244 13.95 12.63 -9.19
CA ALA A 244 13.29 11.37 -8.85
C ALA A 244 11.76 11.45 -9.04
N LYS A 245 11.13 10.33 -9.39
CA LYS A 245 9.66 10.27 -9.52
C LYS A 245 8.96 10.08 -8.18
N GLU A 246 9.60 9.34 -7.27
CA GLU A 246 9.04 8.99 -5.96
C GLU A 246 9.40 10.03 -4.91
N GLU A 247 8.41 10.49 -4.15
CA GLU A 247 8.60 11.51 -3.11
C GLU A 247 9.38 10.99 -1.90
N VAL A 248 9.24 9.70 -1.56
CA VAL A 248 10.03 9.03 -0.51
C VAL A 248 11.52 9.11 -0.84
N VAL A 249 11.91 8.81 -2.08
CA VAL A 249 13.31 8.87 -2.55
C VAL A 249 13.89 10.28 -2.45
N LYS A 250 13.10 11.31 -2.77
CA LYS A 250 13.55 12.71 -2.64
C LYS A 250 13.77 13.11 -1.20
N LYS A 251 12.82 12.77 -0.32
CA LYS A 251 12.91 13.09 1.11
C LYS A 251 14.08 12.34 1.75
N ALA A 252 14.24 11.06 1.43
CA ALA A 252 15.36 10.24 1.88
C ALA A 252 16.72 10.81 1.41
N ALA A 253 16.83 11.17 0.13
CA ALA A 253 18.06 11.77 -0.42
C ALA A 253 18.40 13.11 0.26
N LYS A 254 17.38 13.93 0.57
CA LYS A 254 17.54 15.18 1.31
C LYS A 254 18.02 14.91 2.74
N MET A 255 17.39 13.98 3.47
CA MET A 255 17.78 13.61 4.84
C MET A 255 19.23 13.11 4.91
N VAL A 256 19.64 12.22 3.99
CA VAL A 256 21.01 11.67 3.94
C VAL A 256 22.05 12.76 3.60
N LEU A 257 21.70 13.70 2.73
CA LEU A 257 22.58 14.82 2.36
C LEU A 257 22.73 15.84 3.49
N ASP A 258 21.63 16.17 4.18
CA ASP A 258 21.61 17.12 5.29
C ASP A 258 22.34 16.56 6.54
N GLY A 259 22.19 15.26 6.85
CA GLY A 259 22.96 14.56 7.88
C GLY A 259 24.48 14.61 7.62
N ASN A 260 24.91 14.46 6.36
CA ASN A 260 26.32 14.60 5.99
C ASN A 260 26.85 16.05 6.12
N LYS A 261 26.01 17.06 5.85
CA LYS A 261 26.38 18.47 6.03
C LYS A 261 26.56 18.83 7.51
N GLN A 262 25.69 18.32 8.39
CA GLN A 262 25.83 18.49 9.85
C GLN A 262 27.09 17.79 10.38
N ALA A 263 27.40 16.57 9.91
CA ALA A 263 28.62 15.85 10.26
C ALA A 263 29.92 16.56 9.80
N LYS A 264 29.86 17.34 8.71
CA LYS A 264 30.98 18.18 8.24
C LYS A 264 31.08 19.54 8.96
N GLY A 265 29.95 20.10 9.41
CA GLY A 265 29.92 21.35 10.19
C GLY A 265 30.53 21.25 11.59
N ASN A 266 30.41 20.07 12.22
CA ASN A 266 30.97 19.83 13.56
C ASN A 266 32.48 19.52 13.60
N LYS A 267 33.18 19.46 12.46
CA LYS A 267 34.63 19.17 12.41
C LYS A 267 35.54 20.41 12.48
N ASN A 268 34.99 21.62 12.68
CA ASN A 268 35.74 22.89 12.63
C ASN A 268 35.73 23.70 13.95
N LYS A 269 35.68 23.06 15.13
CA LYS A 269 36.06 23.73 16.39
C LYS A 269 36.87 22.80 17.31
N ALA A 270 37.98 23.38 17.78
CA ALA A 270 38.90 22.94 18.84
C ALA A 270 40.08 22.02 18.46
N GLN A 271 41.27 22.62 18.41
CA GLN A 271 42.57 21.98 18.64
C GLN A 271 42.70 21.57 20.13
N PRO A 272 43.52 20.56 20.46
CA PRO A 272 43.46 19.84 21.72
C PRO A 272 44.19 20.56 22.87
N LYS A 273 43.60 20.54 24.06
CA LYS A 273 44.32 20.70 25.34
C LYS A 273 44.36 19.33 26.03
N GLU A 274 45.51 19.03 26.65
CA GLU A 274 45.84 17.76 27.30
C GLU A 274 44.79 17.29 28.32
N PRO A 275 44.60 15.98 28.49
CA PRO A 275 43.62 15.44 29.41
C PRO A 275 44.10 15.53 30.87
N GLU A 276 43.29 16.15 31.73
CA GLU A 276 43.34 15.93 33.17
C GLU A 276 42.71 14.57 33.50
N VAL A 277 43.43 13.78 34.27
CA VAL A 277 43.05 12.45 34.75
C VAL A 277 41.99 12.60 35.84
N ILE A 278 40.88 11.87 35.74
CA ILE A 278 40.04 11.56 36.90
C ILE A 278 39.81 10.05 36.93
N ASP A 279 40.26 9.50 38.04
CA ASP A 279 40.37 8.10 38.42
C ASP A 279 39.02 7.56 38.94
N GLY A 280 38.73 6.27 38.72
CA GLY A 280 37.69 5.55 39.43
C GLY A 280 36.58 4.88 38.61
N PHE A 281 36.88 3.74 37.98
CA PHE A 281 36.02 2.55 38.04
C PHE A 281 36.88 1.31 37.70
N GLU A 282 37.16 0.48 38.69
CA GLU A 282 37.89 -0.79 38.52
C GLU A 282 37.07 -1.75 37.66
N GLY A 283 37.70 -2.27 36.60
CA GLY A 283 37.12 -3.28 35.71
C GLY A 283 37.05 -4.65 36.36
N ILE A 284 36.09 -5.46 35.90
CA ILE A 284 35.95 -6.88 36.28
C ILE A 284 37.13 -7.67 35.69
N ASP A 285 37.66 -8.62 36.46
CA ASP A 285 38.83 -9.45 36.15
C ASP A 285 38.59 -10.31 34.88
N PRO A 286 39.48 -10.27 33.87
CA PRO A 286 39.35 -11.05 32.63
C PRO A 286 39.16 -12.55 32.80
N GLU A 287 39.55 -13.14 33.93
CA GLU A 287 39.34 -14.58 34.19
C GLU A 287 37.87 -14.93 34.50
N GLU A 288 37.06 -13.98 35.01
CA GLU A 288 35.63 -14.21 35.23
C GLU A 288 34.80 -14.14 33.93
N GLU A 289 35.26 -13.36 32.94
CA GLU A 289 34.59 -13.20 31.65
C GLU A 289 34.70 -14.47 30.77
N ALA A 290 35.76 -15.26 30.95
CA ALA A 290 35.98 -16.51 30.20
C ALA A 290 35.10 -17.68 30.68
N ASN A 291 34.59 -17.63 31.92
CA ASN A 291 33.72 -18.66 32.51
C ASN A 291 32.22 -18.41 32.31
N LEU A 292 31.87 -17.44 31.47
CA LEU A 292 30.48 -17.12 31.18
C LEU A 292 29.79 -18.28 30.44
N PRO A 293 28.58 -18.69 30.87
CA PRO A 293 27.95 -19.97 30.49
C PRO A 293 27.51 -20.07 29.02
N TRP A 294 27.71 -19.03 28.22
CA TRP A 294 27.47 -19.02 26.77
C TRP A 294 28.73 -19.22 25.92
N ASN A 295 29.91 -19.36 26.54
CA ASN A 295 31.19 -19.61 25.84
C ASN A 295 31.58 -21.10 25.75
N GLN A 296 30.68 -22.03 26.08
CA GLN A 296 30.89 -23.46 25.84
C GLN A 296 30.13 -23.88 24.56
N ASP A 297 30.85 -23.92 23.44
CA ASP A 297 30.40 -24.55 22.21
C ASP A 297 30.35 -26.07 22.38
N GLY A 298 29.16 -26.65 22.27
CA GLY A 298 28.97 -28.08 22.40
C GLY A 298 27.63 -28.56 21.87
N ALA A 299 27.69 -29.00 20.61
CA ALA A 299 26.99 -30.16 20.07
C ALA A 299 25.44 -30.18 20.05
N ASP A 300 24.98 -30.33 18.81
CA ASP A 300 24.05 -31.37 18.38
C ASP A 300 22.56 -31.32 18.77
N GLU A 301 21.80 -31.68 17.72
CA GLU A 301 20.57 -32.47 17.73
C GLU A 301 19.23 -31.78 18.00
N ASP A 302 18.39 -31.91 16.97
CA ASP A 302 16.94 -32.10 17.01
C ASP A 302 16.10 -31.16 17.88
N ILE A 303 15.35 -30.27 17.21
CA ILE A 303 13.97 -30.05 17.65
C ILE A 303 13.00 -29.87 16.45
N PRO A 304 11.86 -30.58 16.44
CA PRO A 304 10.98 -30.74 15.28
C PRO A 304 9.70 -29.88 15.35
N PHE A 305 9.01 -29.86 14.20
CA PHE A 305 7.68 -29.29 13.87
C PHE A 305 7.61 -27.80 13.54
#